data_AF-A0A4P1RZ12-F1
#
_entry.id   AF-A0A4P1RZ12-F1
#
_cell.length_a   1.000
_cell.length_b   1.000
_cell.length_c   1.000
_cell.angle_alpha   90.00
_cell.angle_beta   90.00
_cell.angle_gamma   90.00
#
_symmetry.space_group_name_H-M   'P 1'
#
loop_
_entity.id
_entity.type
_entity.pdbx_description
1 polymer ?
#
loop_
_entity_poly.entity_id
_entity_poly.type
_entity_poly.pdbx_seq_one_letter_code
_entity_poly.pdbx_strand_id
1 'polypeptide(L)'
;MKNKQYWLVAAVFGSMWGISEAVVGTLIHGLSHFLAIPGLSGLVMFPIGFFFMHRAFVRTGNRNIIFQTAAIAAAIKLTALALPFLSPMDTINPVMAILLESGAAFFILSKEPEKTFNFATVLTLAVTWKSIFVGTQFIAGITPGIAFTAPAILIRFLVIDSIVNAALIMAMAKIPADFRLFRKPLRPVHVGLSLVAAIVVNMVAPIL
;
A
#
# COMPACT_ATOMS: atom_id res chain seq x y z
N MET A 1 18.58 -12.65 17.04
CA MET A 1 18.01 -11.41 17.61
C MET A 1 17.53 -10.42 16.53
N LYS A 2 18.33 -10.11 15.50
CA LYS A 2 17.92 -9.21 14.39
C LYS A 2 16.63 -9.66 13.66
N ASN A 3 16.50 -10.95 13.34
CA ASN A 3 15.30 -11.47 12.64
C ASN A 3 14.00 -11.27 13.44
N LYS A 4 14.05 -11.44 14.77
CA LYS A 4 12.91 -11.17 15.65
C LYS A 4 12.51 -9.69 15.60
N GLN A 5 13.49 -8.79 15.60
CA GLN A 5 13.24 -7.36 15.49
C GLN A 5 12.66 -6.97 14.12
N TYR A 6 13.14 -7.57 13.03
CA TYR A 6 12.59 -7.33 11.68
C TYR A 6 11.14 -7.78 11.60
N TRP A 7 10.83 -8.99 12.09
CA TRP A 7 9.45 -9.46 12.11
C TRP A 7 8.51 -8.54 12.90
N LEU A 8 8.94 -8.06 14.08
CA LEU A 8 8.15 -7.11 14.87
C LEU A 8 7.91 -5.79 14.13
N VAL A 9 8.94 -5.28 13.43
CA VAL A 9 8.83 -4.05 12.63
C VAL A 9 7.86 -4.25 11.47
N ALA A 10 8.03 -5.31 10.67
CA ALA A 10 7.14 -5.62 9.56
C ALA A 10 5.70 -5.78 10.03
N ALA A 11 5.48 -6.48 11.15
CA ALA A 11 4.14 -6.71 11.67
C ALA A 11 3.45 -5.42 12.12
N VAL A 12 4.14 -4.54 12.83
CA VAL A 12 3.54 -3.25 13.23
C VAL A 12 3.25 -2.37 12.02
N PHE A 13 4.21 -2.15 11.13
CA PHE A 13 4.00 -1.27 9.97
C PHE A 13 3.02 -1.87 8.95
N GLY A 14 3.05 -3.18 8.76
CA GLY A 14 2.10 -3.89 7.91
C GLY A 14 0.68 -3.85 8.48
N SER A 15 0.54 -3.96 9.81
CA SER A 15 -0.75 -3.76 10.49
C SER A 15 -1.28 -2.34 10.31
N MET A 16 -0.42 -1.33 10.45
CA MET A 16 -0.82 0.08 10.26
C MET A 16 -1.27 0.35 8.81
N TRP A 17 -0.58 -0.23 7.83
CA TRP A 17 -1.03 -0.16 6.45
C TRP A 17 -2.35 -0.91 6.27
N GLY A 18 -2.50 -2.13 6.80
CA GLY A 18 -3.75 -2.88 6.76
C GLY A 18 -4.94 -2.14 7.39
N ILE A 19 -4.75 -1.45 8.52
CA ILE A 19 -5.76 -0.56 9.11
C ILE A 19 -6.09 0.59 8.15
N SER A 20 -5.08 1.17 7.51
CA SER A 20 -5.29 2.26 6.56
C SER A 20 -6.09 1.80 5.33
N GLU A 21 -5.81 0.60 4.80
CA GLU A 21 -6.60 -0.05 3.74
C GLU A 21 -8.05 -0.31 4.16
N ALA A 22 -8.25 -0.75 5.40
CA ALA A 22 -9.57 -1.01 5.94
C ALA A 22 -10.39 0.26 6.14
N VAL A 23 -9.77 1.34 6.62
CA VAL A 23 -10.46 2.61 6.91
C VAL A 23 -10.44 3.53 5.69
N VAL A 24 -9.26 4.05 5.35
CA VAL A 24 -9.09 5.04 4.28
C VAL A 24 -9.39 4.39 2.92
N GLY A 25 -8.93 3.16 2.68
CA GLY A 25 -9.19 2.45 1.43
C GLY A 25 -10.68 2.22 1.19
N THR A 26 -11.43 1.77 2.20
CA THR A 26 -12.89 1.59 2.10
C THR A 26 -13.61 2.91 1.87
N LEU A 27 -13.26 3.96 2.61
CA LEU A 27 -13.84 5.29 2.42
C LEU A 27 -13.60 5.84 1.00
N ILE A 28 -12.38 5.70 0.49
CA ILE A 28 -12.03 6.16 -0.86
C ILE A 28 -12.68 5.30 -1.92
N HIS A 29 -12.81 4.00 -1.70
CA HIS A 29 -13.52 3.11 -2.62
C HIS A 29 -15.00 3.49 -2.72
N GLY A 30 -15.67 3.71 -1.59
CA GLY A 30 -17.04 4.23 -1.56
C GLY A 30 -17.17 5.59 -2.26
N LEU A 31 -16.25 6.52 -1.99
CA LEU A 31 -16.22 7.83 -2.65
C LEU A 31 -15.95 7.73 -4.16
N SER A 32 -15.08 6.81 -4.58
CA SER A 32 -14.75 6.54 -5.98
C SER A 32 -15.96 6.03 -6.75
N HIS A 33 -16.75 5.16 -6.13
CA HIS A 33 -18.03 4.70 -6.68
C HIS A 33 -19.05 5.83 -6.73
N PHE A 34 -19.20 6.60 -5.66
CA PHE A 34 -20.16 7.71 -5.57
C PHE A 34 -19.88 8.82 -6.60
N LEU A 35 -18.62 9.21 -6.76
CA LEU A 35 -18.21 10.25 -7.70
C LEU A 35 -17.94 9.73 -9.13
N ALA A 36 -18.03 8.41 -9.35
CA ALA A 36 -17.67 7.75 -10.61
C ALA A 36 -16.25 8.11 -11.11
N ILE A 37 -15.28 8.15 -10.18
CA ILE A 37 -13.87 8.44 -10.49
C ILE A 37 -13.03 7.18 -10.18
N PRO A 38 -12.84 6.27 -11.15
CA PRO A 38 -12.00 5.10 -10.96
C PRO A 38 -10.55 5.47 -10.63
N GLY A 39 -9.87 4.57 -9.91
CA GLY A 39 -8.43 4.69 -9.62
C GLY A 39 -8.06 5.58 -8.45
N LEU A 40 -9.02 6.27 -7.81
CA LEU A 40 -8.75 7.13 -6.63
C LEU A 40 -8.07 6.40 -5.47
N SER A 41 -8.37 5.12 -5.27
CA SER A 41 -7.69 4.35 -4.22
C SER A 41 -6.18 4.28 -4.44
N GLY A 42 -5.73 3.98 -5.67
CA GLY A 42 -4.29 3.93 -6.00
C GLY A 42 -3.58 5.29 -5.99
N LEU A 43 -4.32 6.40 -6.00
CA LEU A 43 -3.78 7.75 -5.84
C LEU A 43 -3.41 8.05 -4.38
N VAL A 44 -4.17 7.52 -3.42
CA VAL A 44 -4.00 7.87 -2.00
C VAL A 44 -3.34 6.73 -1.22
N MET A 45 -3.76 5.49 -1.46
CA MET A 45 -3.28 4.34 -0.72
C MET A 45 -1.82 4.02 -1.04
N PHE A 46 -1.35 4.26 -2.25
CA PHE A 46 0.05 4.01 -2.59
C PHE A 46 1.03 4.89 -1.79
N PRO A 47 0.88 6.24 -1.71
CA PRO A 47 1.71 7.05 -0.81
C PRO A 47 1.68 6.59 0.65
N ILE A 48 0.50 6.18 1.16
CA ILE A 48 0.35 5.66 2.52
C ILE A 48 1.11 4.34 2.70
N GLY A 49 0.95 3.40 1.78
CA GLY A 49 1.68 2.13 1.78
C GLY A 49 3.18 2.33 1.69
N PHE A 50 3.63 3.20 0.77
CA PHE A 50 5.03 3.58 0.63
C PHE A 50 5.57 4.18 1.93
N PHE A 51 4.84 5.06 2.60
CA PHE A 51 5.25 5.61 3.88
C PHE A 51 5.54 4.51 4.91
N PHE A 52 4.65 3.53 5.08
CA PHE A 52 4.87 2.44 6.04
C PHE A 52 6.04 1.54 5.66
N MET A 53 6.17 1.19 4.38
CA MET A 53 7.31 0.41 3.87
C MET A 53 8.64 1.15 4.06
N HIS A 54 8.67 2.45 3.77
CA HIS A 54 9.83 3.30 3.93
C HIS A 54 10.25 3.41 5.40
N ARG A 55 9.30 3.59 6.33
CA ARG A 55 9.62 3.61 7.77
C ARG A 55 10.15 2.28 8.27
N ALA A 56 9.58 1.16 7.83
CA ALA A 56 10.08 -0.15 8.15
C ALA A 56 11.52 -0.34 7.63
N PHE A 57 11.80 0.13 6.42
CA PHE A 57 13.12 0.11 5.80
C PHE A 57 14.14 0.94 6.59
N VAL A 58 13.88 2.22 6.82
CA VAL A 58 14.78 3.12 7.56
C VAL A 58 15.09 2.59 8.96
N ARG A 59 14.09 1.99 9.62
CA ARG A 59 14.25 1.44 10.98
C ARG A 59 15.12 0.18 11.05
N THR A 60 15.17 -0.59 9.98
CA THR A 60 15.83 -1.92 9.97
C THR A 60 17.12 -1.94 9.16
N GLY A 61 17.28 -1.01 8.22
CA GLY A 61 18.31 -1.02 7.19
C GLY A 61 18.19 -2.22 6.22
N ASN A 62 17.11 -3.00 6.30
CA ASN A 62 16.95 -4.23 5.53
C ASN A 62 15.85 -4.08 4.49
N ARG A 63 16.20 -4.24 3.21
CA ARG A 63 15.28 -4.09 2.07
C ARG A 63 14.16 -5.13 2.05
N ASN A 64 14.42 -6.34 2.54
CA ASN A 64 13.42 -7.41 2.59
C ASN A 64 12.23 -7.06 3.48
N ILE A 65 12.38 -6.08 4.38
CA ILE A 65 11.28 -5.59 5.23
C ILE A 65 10.13 -4.99 4.41
N ILE A 66 10.41 -4.49 3.21
CA ILE A 66 9.42 -3.89 2.31
C ILE A 66 8.37 -4.95 1.96
N PHE A 67 8.82 -6.10 1.44
CA PHE A 67 7.93 -7.23 1.13
C PHE A 67 7.27 -7.82 2.37
N GLN A 68 7.98 -7.92 3.50
CA GLN A 68 7.39 -8.46 4.73
C GLN A 68 6.25 -7.56 5.24
N THR A 69 6.43 -6.24 5.16
CA THR A 69 5.41 -5.25 5.54
C THR A 69 4.19 -5.36 4.63
N ALA A 70 4.41 -5.43 3.31
CA ALA A 70 3.34 -5.57 2.32
C ALA A 70 2.60 -6.93 2.44
N ALA A 71 3.32 -8.02 2.66
CA ALA A 71 2.73 -9.35 2.84
C ALA A 71 1.79 -9.38 4.06
N ILE A 72 2.15 -8.69 5.14
CA ILE A 72 1.27 -8.59 6.33
C ILE A 72 0.04 -7.74 6.04
N ALA A 73 0.20 -6.59 5.36
CA ALA A 73 -0.94 -5.76 4.95
C ALA A 73 -1.89 -6.51 4.00
N ALA A 74 -1.34 -7.22 3.00
CA ALA A 74 -2.09 -8.07 2.07
C ALA A 74 -2.79 -9.22 2.79
N ALA A 75 -2.13 -9.89 3.73
CA ALA A 75 -2.74 -10.96 4.53
C ALA A 75 -3.90 -10.45 5.38
N ILE A 76 -3.75 -9.26 5.99
CA ILE A 76 -4.85 -8.60 6.70
C ILE A 76 -5.99 -8.31 5.72
N LYS A 77 -5.71 -7.73 4.55
CA LYS A 77 -6.74 -7.40 3.56
C LYS A 77 -7.49 -8.65 3.08
N LEU A 78 -6.79 -9.75 2.82
CA LEU A 78 -7.37 -11.05 2.44
C LEU A 78 -8.37 -11.59 3.45
N THR A 79 -8.31 -11.20 4.72
CA THR A 79 -9.31 -11.62 5.70
C THR A 79 -10.72 -11.16 5.32
N ALA A 80 -10.87 -10.09 4.55
CA ALA A 80 -12.17 -9.62 4.04
C ALA A 80 -12.84 -10.62 3.08
N LEU A 81 -12.12 -11.61 2.54
CA LEU A 81 -12.73 -12.71 1.76
C LEU A 81 -13.70 -13.57 2.59
N ALA A 82 -13.61 -13.52 3.92
CA ALA A 82 -14.54 -14.21 4.81
C ALA A 82 -15.90 -13.49 4.92
N LEU A 83 -16.04 -12.27 4.37
CA LEU A 83 -17.28 -11.49 4.42
C LEU A 83 -18.16 -11.83 3.21
N PRO A 84 -19.33 -12.47 3.40
CA PRO A 84 -20.12 -13.01 2.29
C PRO A 84 -20.82 -11.93 1.45
N PHE A 85 -20.88 -10.69 1.93
CA PHE A 85 -21.52 -9.56 1.26
C PHE A 85 -20.55 -8.72 0.41
N LEU A 86 -19.24 -9.00 0.46
CA LEU A 86 -18.26 -8.33 -0.39
C LEU A 86 -17.96 -9.17 -1.63
N SER A 87 -17.75 -8.51 -2.77
CA SER A 87 -17.22 -9.22 -3.93
C SER A 87 -15.79 -9.66 -3.63
N PRO A 88 -15.38 -10.90 -4.01
CA PRO A 88 -13.98 -11.31 -3.89
C PRO A 88 -13.02 -10.33 -4.56
N MET A 89 -13.47 -9.65 -5.62
CA MET A 89 -12.65 -8.70 -6.35
C MET A 89 -12.35 -7.41 -5.57
N ASP A 90 -13.21 -7.02 -4.63
CA ASP A 90 -13.01 -5.87 -3.73
C ASP A 90 -11.87 -6.13 -2.72
N THR A 91 -11.48 -7.40 -2.58
CA THR A 91 -10.35 -7.83 -1.76
C THR A 91 -9.12 -8.17 -2.60
N ILE A 92 -9.29 -8.91 -3.70
CA ILE A 92 -8.17 -9.35 -4.55
C ILE A 92 -7.50 -8.16 -5.24
N ASN A 93 -8.26 -7.18 -5.74
CA ASN A 93 -7.67 -6.02 -6.43
C ASN A 93 -6.72 -5.23 -5.50
N PRO A 94 -7.14 -4.80 -4.29
CA PRO A 94 -6.22 -4.15 -3.36
C PRO A 94 -5.03 -5.01 -2.98
N VAL A 95 -5.22 -6.32 -2.78
CA VAL A 95 -4.11 -7.24 -2.46
C VAL A 95 -3.07 -7.25 -3.58
N MET A 96 -3.49 -7.32 -4.84
CA MET A 96 -2.59 -7.26 -5.99
C MET A 96 -1.88 -5.91 -6.06
N ALA A 97 -2.58 -4.80 -5.82
CA ALA A 97 -1.97 -3.47 -5.78
C ALA A 97 -0.89 -3.38 -4.69
N ILE A 98 -1.21 -3.77 -3.44
CA ILE A 98 -0.27 -3.80 -2.29
C ILE A 98 1.03 -4.53 -2.66
N LEU A 99 0.91 -5.72 -3.28
CA LEU A 99 2.07 -6.53 -3.65
C LEU A 99 2.89 -5.87 -4.77
N LEU A 100 2.25 -5.33 -5.81
CA LEU A 100 2.93 -4.66 -6.93
C LEU A 100 3.61 -3.35 -6.50
N GLU A 101 2.95 -2.56 -5.67
CA GLU A 101 3.48 -1.35 -5.04
C GLU A 101 4.75 -1.67 -4.24
N SER A 102 4.73 -2.76 -3.47
CA SER A 102 5.90 -3.22 -2.71
C SER A 102 7.04 -3.70 -3.60
N GLY A 103 6.73 -4.35 -4.73
CA GLY A 103 7.71 -4.77 -5.72
C GLY A 103 8.42 -3.57 -6.36
N ALA A 104 7.65 -2.56 -6.76
CA ALA A 104 8.21 -1.31 -7.29
C ALA A 104 9.08 -0.59 -6.25
N ALA A 105 8.59 -0.47 -5.00
CA ALA A 105 9.33 0.12 -3.89
C ALA A 105 10.63 -0.62 -3.58
N PHE A 106 10.59 -1.94 -3.54
CA PHE A 106 11.77 -2.77 -3.31
C PHE A 106 12.82 -2.57 -4.41
N PHE A 107 12.42 -2.58 -5.68
CA PHE A 107 13.35 -2.43 -6.80
C PHE A 107 14.09 -1.09 -6.75
N ILE A 108 13.38 -0.01 -6.47
CA ILE A 108 13.94 1.34 -6.45
C ILE A 108 14.83 1.57 -5.23
N LEU A 109 14.37 1.21 -4.03
CA LEU A 109 15.17 1.30 -2.80
C LEU A 109 16.38 0.33 -2.81
N SER A 110 16.40 -0.64 -3.74
CA SER A 110 17.55 -1.51 -3.96
C SER A 110 18.66 -0.86 -4.80
N LYS A 111 18.30 0.02 -5.72
CA LYS A 111 19.25 0.68 -6.65
C LYS A 111 19.74 2.02 -6.13
N GLU A 112 18.90 2.73 -5.39
CA GLU A 112 19.17 4.08 -4.93
C GLU A 112 19.15 4.13 -3.38
N PRO A 113 20.29 4.41 -2.72
CA PRO A 113 20.26 4.69 -1.29
C PRO A 113 19.39 5.93 -1.02
N GLU A 114 18.76 6.00 0.16
CA GLU A 114 17.79 7.03 0.57
C GLU A 114 18.21 8.49 0.23
N LYS A 115 19.51 8.75 0.10
CA LYS A 115 20.10 10.06 -0.24
C LYS A 115 19.96 10.48 -1.70
N THR A 116 19.62 9.61 -2.65
CA THR A 116 19.46 9.96 -4.08
C THR A 116 18.00 10.05 -4.54
N PHE A 117 17.06 9.85 -3.61
CA PHE A 117 15.62 9.81 -3.84
C PHE A 117 15.13 11.13 -4.47
N ASN A 118 14.94 11.11 -5.79
CA ASN A 118 14.50 12.27 -6.57
C ASN A 118 13.13 12.00 -7.20
N PHE A 119 12.48 13.07 -7.66
CA PHE A 119 11.12 13.00 -8.21
C PHE A 119 11.00 12.02 -9.39
N ALA A 120 12.00 11.95 -10.29
CA ALA A 120 11.96 11.07 -11.45
C ALA A 120 12.00 9.59 -11.05
N THR A 121 12.80 9.25 -10.03
CA THR A 121 12.85 7.90 -9.48
C THR A 121 11.48 7.50 -8.90
N VAL A 122 10.83 8.38 -8.13
CA VAL A 122 9.49 8.12 -7.55
C VAL A 122 8.39 8.12 -8.61
N LEU A 123 8.52 8.92 -9.67
CA LEU A 123 7.60 8.86 -10.79
C LEU A 123 7.71 7.51 -11.51
N THR A 124 8.93 7.02 -11.73
CA THR A 124 9.18 5.71 -12.33
C THR A 124 8.56 4.60 -11.49
N LEU A 125 8.71 4.66 -10.16
CA LEU A 125 8.04 3.77 -9.21
C LEU A 125 6.52 3.73 -9.43
N ALA A 126 5.88 4.91 -9.43
CA ALA A 126 4.44 5.05 -9.54
C ALA A 126 3.90 4.56 -10.90
N VAL A 127 4.58 4.89 -11.99
CA VAL A 127 4.21 4.42 -13.33
C VAL A 127 4.40 2.91 -13.45
N THR A 128 5.49 2.35 -12.90
CA THR A 128 5.83 0.93 -13.04
C THR A 128 4.76 0.03 -12.44
N TRP A 129 4.39 0.23 -11.17
CA TRP A 129 3.42 -0.65 -10.53
C TRP A 129 2.04 -0.54 -11.21
N LYS A 130 1.62 0.68 -11.60
CA LYS A 130 0.34 0.88 -12.28
C LYS A 130 0.29 0.24 -13.65
N SER A 131 1.38 0.34 -14.40
CA SER A 131 1.48 -0.30 -15.72
C SER A 131 1.39 -1.82 -15.61
N ILE A 132 2.08 -2.40 -14.62
CA ILE A 132 1.98 -3.84 -14.34
C ILE A 132 0.56 -4.19 -13.88
N PHE A 133 -0.05 -3.40 -12.98
CA PHE A 133 -1.40 -3.63 -12.48
C PHE A 133 -2.44 -3.63 -13.61
N VAL A 134 -2.43 -2.59 -14.46
CA VAL A 134 -3.28 -2.50 -15.66
C VAL A 134 -3.04 -3.70 -16.57
N GLY A 135 -1.78 -4.04 -16.84
CA GLY A 135 -1.42 -5.20 -17.66
C GLY A 135 -1.98 -6.51 -17.09
N THR A 136 -1.90 -6.72 -15.78
CA THR A 136 -2.46 -7.91 -15.13
C THR A 136 -3.98 -7.97 -15.25
N GLN A 137 -4.68 -6.84 -15.11
CA GLN A 137 -6.13 -6.79 -15.29
C GLN A 137 -6.54 -7.08 -16.74
N PHE A 138 -5.78 -6.57 -17.70
CA PHE A 138 -6.02 -6.82 -19.12
C PHE A 138 -5.85 -8.30 -19.47
N ILE A 139 -4.74 -8.92 -19.04
CA ILE A 139 -4.45 -10.35 -19.30
C ILE A 139 -5.48 -11.25 -18.61
N ALA A 140 -5.86 -10.93 -17.38
CA ALA A 140 -6.79 -11.74 -16.60
C ALA A 140 -8.27 -11.51 -16.98
N GLY A 141 -8.58 -10.57 -17.88
CA GLY A 141 -9.96 -10.25 -18.26
C GLY A 141 -10.82 -9.71 -17.10
N ILE A 142 -10.19 -9.09 -16.09
CA ILE A 142 -10.88 -8.66 -14.86
C ILE A 142 -11.80 -7.49 -15.19
N THR A 143 -13.10 -7.76 -15.22
CA THR A 143 -14.16 -6.75 -15.40
C THR A 143 -15.12 -6.79 -14.21
N PRO A 144 -15.44 -5.63 -13.58
CA PRO A 144 -14.95 -4.28 -13.88
C PRO A 144 -13.51 -4.05 -13.37
N GLY A 145 -12.65 -3.47 -14.22
CA GLY A 145 -11.24 -3.15 -13.90
C GLY A 145 -10.81 -1.86 -14.60
N ILE A 146 -9.79 -1.18 -14.07
CA ILE A 146 -9.36 0.12 -14.62
C ILE A 146 -8.83 -0.01 -16.06
N ALA A 147 -8.30 -1.19 -16.41
CA ALA A 147 -7.87 -1.53 -17.75
C ALA A 147 -8.99 -1.46 -18.81
N PHE A 148 -10.25 -1.61 -18.41
CA PHE A 148 -11.42 -1.61 -19.31
C PHE A 148 -12.26 -0.33 -19.20
N THR A 149 -11.73 0.70 -18.56
CA THR A 149 -12.38 2.03 -18.50
C THR A 149 -12.07 2.86 -19.74
N ALA A 150 -12.73 4.02 -19.89
CA ALA A 150 -12.48 4.93 -21.00
C ALA A 150 -10.98 5.31 -21.09
N PRO A 151 -10.40 5.43 -22.31
CA PRO A 151 -8.97 5.72 -22.48
C PRO A 151 -8.48 6.96 -21.70
N ALA A 152 -9.32 7.99 -21.58
CA ALA A 152 -9.00 9.18 -20.81
C ALA A 152 -8.78 8.89 -19.31
N ILE A 153 -9.56 7.98 -18.72
CA ILE A 153 -9.42 7.55 -17.32
C ILE A 153 -8.14 6.76 -17.14
N LEU A 154 -7.81 5.88 -18.09
CA LEU A 154 -6.58 5.10 -18.07
C LEU A 154 -5.34 6.00 -18.16
N ILE A 155 -5.35 6.99 -19.06
CA ILE A 155 -4.26 7.97 -19.20
C ILE A 155 -4.13 8.81 -17.92
N ARG A 156 -5.23 9.27 -17.34
CA ARG A 156 -5.22 9.98 -16.04
C ARG A 156 -4.56 9.11 -14.97
N PHE A 157 -4.97 7.85 -14.84
CA PHE A 157 -4.45 6.93 -13.84
C PHE A 157 -2.95 6.66 -14.00
N LEU A 158 -2.49 6.41 -15.24
CA LEU A 158 -1.09 6.10 -15.52
C LEU A 158 -0.18 7.32 -15.41
N VAL A 159 -0.65 8.50 -15.82
CA VAL A 159 0.19 9.70 -15.94
C VAL A 159 -0.08 10.69 -14.80
N ILE A 160 -1.27 11.27 -14.76
CA ILE A 160 -1.61 12.36 -13.82
C ILE A 160 -1.52 11.85 -12.38
N ASP A 161 -2.19 10.74 -12.08
CA ASP A 161 -2.18 10.19 -10.73
C ASP A 161 -0.76 9.72 -10.33
N SER A 162 0.12 9.41 -11.30
CA SER A 162 1.52 9.03 -11.00
C SER A 162 2.39 10.23 -10.66
N ILE A 163 2.16 11.36 -11.32
CA ILE A 163 2.80 12.65 -10.98
C ILE A 163 2.39 13.06 -9.55
N VAL A 164 1.10 12.94 -9.23
CA VAL A 164 0.60 13.25 -7.89
C VAL A 164 1.15 12.27 -6.86
N ASN A 165 1.16 10.96 -7.14
CA ASN A 165 1.79 9.96 -6.27
C ASN A 165 3.26 10.29 -6.00
N ALA A 166 4.01 10.67 -7.03
CA ALA A 166 5.41 11.04 -6.88
C ALA A 166 5.58 12.26 -5.97
N ALA A 167 4.74 13.29 -6.12
CA ALA A 167 4.78 14.47 -5.26
C ALA A 167 4.45 14.13 -3.79
N LEU A 168 3.39 13.33 -3.56
CA LEU A 168 2.97 12.92 -2.22
C LEU A 168 4.03 12.06 -1.53
N ILE A 169 4.58 11.07 -2.24
CA ILE A 169 5.64 10.20 -1.70
C ILE A 169 6.89 11.02 -1.38
N MET A 170 7.30 11.96 -2.25
CA MET A 170 8.42 12.85 -1.97
C MET A 170 8.19 13.72 -0.74
N ALA A 171 6.96 14.22 -0.56
CA ALA A 171 6.60 14.99 0.64
C ALA A 171 6.64 14.11 1.91
N MET A 172 6.10 12.89 1.84
CA MET A 172 6.09 11.95 2.97
C MET A 172 7.48 11.43 3.32
N ALA A 173 8.36 11.23 2.34
CA ALA A 173 9.74 10.82 2.56
C ALA A 173 10.56 11.87 3.33
N LYS A 174 10.21 13.17 3.19
CA LYS A 174 10.83 14.27 3.96
C LYS A 174 10.40 14.30 5.43
N ILE A 175 9.34 13.60 5.81
CA ILE A 175 8.95 13.55 7.22
C ILE A 175 10.07 12.86 8.00
N PRO A 176 10.64 13.48 9.04
CA PRO A 176 11.75 12.90 9.79
C PRO A 176 11.42 11.51 10.37
N ALA A 177 12.34 10.55 10.24
CA ALA A 177 12.16 9.19 10.74
C ALA A 177 12.22 9.09 12.27
N ASP A 178 12.69 10.14 12.94
CA ASP A 178 12.78 10.28 14.39
C ASP A 178 11.46 10.73 15.04
N PHE A 179 10.36 10.77 14.26
CA PHE A 179 9.02 11.03 14.77
C PHE A 179 8.75 10.14 16.00
N ARG A 180 8.49 10.79 17.16
CA ARG A 180 8.54 10.20 18.51
C ARG A 180 7.80 8.85 18.65
N LEU A 181 6.76 8.64 17.86
CA LEU A 181 5.94 7.43 17.84
C LEU A 181 6.74 6.16 17.48
N PHE A 182 7.82 6.27 16.70
CA PHE A 182 8.54 5.11 16.14
C PHE A 182 9.89 4.81 16.81
N ARG A 183 10.31 5.63 17.78
CA ARG A 183 11.61 5.48 18.48
C ARG A 183 11.60 4.40 19.55
N LYS A 184 10.43 4.11 20.14
CA LYS A 184 10.30 3.13 21.24
C LYS A 184 10.53 1.71 20.73
N PRO A 185 11.24 0.85 21.50
CA PRO A 185 11.45 -0.54 21.12
C PRO A 185 10.10 -1.26 21.00
N LEU A 186 9.88 -1.92 19.86
CA LEU A 186 8.68 -2.73 19.65
C LEU A 186 8.77 -4.00 20.50
N ARG A 187 7.71 -4.24 21.27
CA ARG A 187 7.53 -5.47 22.06
C ARG A 187 6.48 -6.38 21.40
N PRO A 188 6.53 -7.71 21.60
CA PRO A 188 5.54 -8.64 21.04
C PRO A 188 4.08 -8.25 21.29
N VAL A 189 3.78 -7.67 22.46
CA VAL A 189 2.43 -7.17 22.80
C VAL A 189 1.92 -6.15 21.78
N HIS A 190 2.77 -5.25 21.28
CA HIS A 190 2.36 -4.26 20.29
C HIS A 190 1.97 -4.91 18.97
N VAL A 191 2.63 -6.01 18.59
CA VAL A 191 2.29 -6.76 17.38
C VAL A 191 0.96 -7.48 17.54
N GLY A 192 0.76 -8.16 18.67
CA GLY A 192 -0.52 -8.82 18.95
C GLY A 192 -1.69 -7.82 18.89
N LEU A 193 -1.55 -6.68 19.57
CA LEU A 193 -2.55 -5.62 19.54
C LEU A 193 -2.75 -5.03 18.14
N SER A 194 -1.68 -4.75 17.40
CA SER A 194 -1.80 -4.14 16.07
C SER A 194 -2.44 -5.09 15.06
N LEU A 195 -2.09 -6.38 15.08
CA LEU A 195 -2.65 -7.38 14.17
C LEU A 195 -4.14 -7.64 14.49
N VAL A 196 -4.48 -7.82 15.76
CA VAL A 196 -5.88 -8.01 16.17
C VAL A 196 -6.70 -6.79 15.80
N ALA A 197 -6.22 -5.58 16.12
CA ALA A 197 -6.90 -4.35 15.73
C ALA A 197 -7.05 -4.25 14.20
N ALA A 198 -6.02 -4.57 13.42
CA ALA A 198 -6.08 -4.51 11.96
C ALA A 198 -7.08 -5.49 11.37
N ILE A 199 -7.11 -6.74 11.86
CA ILE A 199 -8.08 -7.75 11.40
C ILE A 199 -9.51 -7.33 11.78
N VAL A 200 -9.72 -6.91 13.02
CA VAL A 200 -11.05 -6.46 13.48
C VAL A 200 -11.53 -5.27 12.66
N VAL A 201 -10.68 -4.26 12.46
CA VAL A 201 -11.04 -3.08 11.65
C VAL A 201 -11.31 -3.47 10.20
N ASN A 202 -10.52 -4.38 9.61
CA ASN A 202 -10.75 -4.87 8.24
C ASN A 202 -12.07 -5.66 8.09
N MET A 203 -12.53 -6.32 9.15
CA MET A 203 -13.81 -7.03 9.16
C MET A 203 -15.01 -6.10 9.37
N VAL A 204 -14.83 -5.04 10.17
CA VAL A 204 -15.93 -4.15 10.58
C VAL A 204 -16.10 -2.98 9.62
N ALA A 205 -15.02 -2.39 9.11
CA ALA A 205 -15.09 -1.19 8.28
C ALA A 205 -15.98 -1.32 7.04
N PRO A 206 -16.06 -2.47 6.35
CA PRO A 206 -16.97 -2.63 5.21
C PRO A 206 -18.47 -2.72 5.58
N ILE A 207 -18.80 -2.82 6.87
CA ILE A 207 -20.18 -2.93 7.38
C ILE A 207 -20.74 -1.54 7.77
N LEU A 208 -19.85 -0.56 7.98
CA LEU A 208 -20.18 0.80 8.42
C LEU A 208 -20.46 1.72 7.22
#